data_AF-A0A1Q7NKJ4-F1
#
_entry.id   AF-A0A1Q7NKJ4-F1
#
_cell.length_a   1.000
_cell.length_b   1.000
_cell.length_c   1.000
_cell.angle_alpha   90.00
_cell.angle_beta   90.00
_cell.angle_gamma   90.00
#
_symmetry.space_group_name_H-M   'P 1'
#
loop_
_entity.id
_entity.type
_entity.pdbx_description
1 polymer ?
#
loop_
_entity_poly.entity_id
_entity_poly.type
_entity_poly.pdbx_seq_one_letter_code
_entity_poly.pdbx_strand_id
1 'polypeptide(L)'
;MASPEVKAALELLRLSTRSFMQTRFQIREIDVSKGYCLVVTDKNHSRVTFGFDNLDTQLQRLEQFLIYSDDAHRELATVNLLVQRNIPVTFGKAAVEVINETIKPEESPRVMKAIPVREAPKPSATPLAAKSRLGSPPTTAPVKRALPLQPFNKN
;
A
#
# COMPACT_ATOMS: atom_id res chain seq x y z
N MET A 1 -33.49 -11.86 18.35
CA MET A 1 -33.76 -10.87 17.29
C MET A 1 -32.44 -10.60 16.56
N ALA A 2 -32.46 -10.48 15.23
CA ALA A 2 -31.25 -10.13 14.49
C ALA A 2 -30.84 -8.68 14.81
N SER A 3 -29.54 -8.44 14.98
CA SER A 3 -28.97 -7.12 15.22
C SER A 3 -29.29 -6.18 14.04
N PRO A 4 -29.60 -4.89 14.27
CA PRO A 4 -29.93 -3.96 13.19
C PRO A 4 -28.82 -3.85 12.14
N GLU A 5 -27.56 -3.98 12.55
CA GLU A 5 -26.37 -3.95 11.68
C GLU A 5 -26.37 -5.14 10.71
N VAL A 6 -26.68 -6.34 11.21
CA VAL A 6 -26.75 -7.56 10.39
C VAL A 6 -27.90 -7.47 9.40
N LYS A 7 -29.04 -6.90 9.82
CA LYS A 7 -30.17 -6.68 8.93
C LYS A 7 -29.83 -5.66 7.82
N ALA A 8 -29.18 -4.57 8.18
CA ALA A 8 -28.74 -3.56 7.21
C ALA A 8 -27.69 -4.13 6.24
N ALA A 9 -26.74 -4.94 6.72
CA ALA A 9 -25.75 -5.62 5.87
C ALA A 9 -26.43 -6.58 4.88
N LEU A 10 -27.42 -7.34 5.33
CA LEU A 10 -28.18 -8.25 4.45
C LEU A 10 -29.00 -7.48 3.40
N GLU A 11 -29.65 -6.38 3.79
CA GLU A 11 -30.33 -5.51 2.83
C GLU A 11 -29.36 -4.88 1.83
N LEU A 12 -28.18 -4.45 2.27
CA LEU A 12 -27.15 -3.93 1.37
C LEU A 12 -26.75 -4.96 0.31
N LEU A 13 -26.53 -6.22 0.70
CA LEU A 13 -26.24 -7.32 -0.24
C LEU A 13 -27.40 -7.57 -1.22
N ARG A 14 -28.64 -7.48 -0.75
CA ARG A 14 -29.85 -7.65 -1.57
C ARG A 14 -30.00 -6.51 -2.59
N LEU A 15 -29.71 -5.28 -2.20
CA LEU A 15 -29.76 -4.11 -3.07
C LEU A 15 -28.58 -4.10 -4.05
N SER A 16 -27.38 -4.46 -3.61
CA SER A 16 -26.20 -4.51 -4.46
C SER A 16 -26.29 -5.58 -5.54
N THR A 17 -26.98 -6.70 -5.27
CA THR A 17 -27.23 -7.75 -6.26
C THR A 17 -28.30 -7.37 -7.27
N ARG A 18 -29.25 -6.51 -6.91
CA ARG A 18 -30.27 -6.01 -7.85
C ARG A 18 -29.76 -4.86 -8.71
N SER A 19 -28.74 -4.14 -8.23
CA SER A 19 -28.19 -2.98 -8.91
C SER A 19 -27.18 -3.37 -10.00
N PHE A 20 -27.06 -2.55 -11.04
CA PHE A 20 -26.07 -2.70 -12.13
C PHE A 20 -24.61 -2.63 -11.63
N MET A 21 -24.41 -2.28 -10.37
CA MET A 21 -23.13 -2.24 -9.68
C MET A 21 -22.38 -3.58 -9.59
N GLN A 22 -23.02 -4.73 -9.84
CA GLN A 22 -22.38 -6.05 -9.71
C GLN A 22 -21.08 -6.22 -10.49
N THR A 23 -20.92 -5.52 -11.62
CA THR A 23 -19.70 -5.59 -12.44
C THR A 23 -18.59 -4.67 -11.91
N ARG A 24 -18.92 -3.66 -11.10
CA ARG A 24 -18.01 -2.57 -10.71
C ARG A 24 -17.70 -2.51 -9.21
N PHE A 25 -18.56 -3.08 -8.37
CA PHE A 25 -18.39 -3.11 -6.93
C PHE A 25 -18.80 -4.48 -6.38
N GLN A 26 -17.81 -5.30 -6.07
CA GLN A 26 -17.98 -6.66 -5.59
C GLN A 26 -17.66 -6.74 -4.10
N ILE A 27 -18.71 -6.73 -3.29
CA ILE A 27 -18.60 -6.82 -1.84
C ILE A 27 -17.85 -8.10 -1.45
N ARG A 28 -16.66 -7.94 -0.87
CA ARG A 28 -15.81 -9.03 -0.36
C ARG A 28 -16.02 -9.25 1.13
N GLU A 29 -16.17 -8.17 1.88
CA GLU A 29 -16.32 -8.20 3.34
C GLU A 29 -17.20 -7.04 3.79
N ILE A 30 -18.02 -7.27 4.81
CA ILE A 30 -18.78 -6.25 5.52
C ILE A 30 -18.41 -6.33 7.00
N ASP A 31 -17.71 -5.31 7.48
CA ASP A 31 -17.42 -5.12 8.90
C ASP A 31 -18.58 -4.37 9.56
N VAL A 32 -19.21 -5.05 10.52
CA VAL A 32 -20.33 -4.55 11.35
C VAL A 32 -19.92 -4.23 12.78
N SER A 33 -18.63 -4.37 13.12
CA SER A 33 -18.11 -4.20 14.48
C SER A 33 -18.26 -2.78 15.03
N LYS A 34 -18.47 -1.79 14.14
CA LYS A 34 -18.57 -0.37 14.51
C LYS A 34 -19.88 -0.01 15.21
N GLY A 35 -20.96 -0.76 15.00
CA GLY A 35 -22.27 -0.52 15.65
C GLY A 35 -23.04 0.72 15.19
N TYR A 36 -22.46 1.59 14.36
CA TYR A 36 -23.15 2.77 13.79
C TYR A 36 -23.06 2.88 12.27
N CYS A 37 -22.23 2.04 11.64
CA CYS A 37 -22.06 2.01 10.19
C CYS A 37 -21.62 0.62 9.73
N LEU A 38 -21.73 0.39 8.42
CA LEU A 38 -21.20 -0.78 7.75
C LEU A 38 -19.95 -0.35 6.99
N VAL A 39 -18.81 -0.99 7.27
CA VAL A 39 -17.58 -0.76 6.49
C VAL A 39 -17.43 -1.91 5.51
N VAL A 40 -17.56 -1.60 4.23
CA VAL A 40 -17.59 -2.57 3.15
C VAL A 40 -16.27 -2.51 2.41
N THR A 41 -15.66 -3.68 2.23
CA THR A 41 -14.45 -3.81 1.42
C THR A 41 -14.78 -4.50 0.11
N ASP A 42 -14.37 -3.88 -0.99
CA ASP A 42 -14.48 -4.43 -2.34
C ASP A 42 -13.35 -5.41 -2.65
N LYS A 43 -13.48 -6.18 -3.73
CA LYS A 43 -12.42 -6.99 -4.33
C LYS A 43 -11.14 -6.20 -4.59
N ASN A 44 -11.27 -4.94 -5.01
CA ASN A 44 -10.15 -4.05 -5.30
C ASN A 44 -9.58 -3.36 -4.04
N HIS A 45 -9.93 -3.84 -2.84
CA HIS A 45 -9.55 -3.25 -1.55
C HIS A 45 -10.07 -1.83 -1.29
N SER A 46 -10.99 -1.35 -2.12
CA SER A 46 -11.74 -0.11 -1.90
C SER A 46 -12.58 -0.23 -0.62
N ARG A 47 -12.55 0.80 0.23
CA ARG A 47 -13.33 0.84 1.47
C ARG A 47 -14.48 1.83 1.36
N VAL A 48 -15.70 1.35 1.52
CA VAL A 48 -16.89 2.20 1.49
C VAL A 48 -17.60 2.12 2.83
N THR A 49 -17.89 3.27 3.44
CA THR A 49 -18.64 3.34 4.69
C THR A 49 -20.09 3.68 4.40
N PHE A 50 -21.01 2.82 4.81
CA PHE A 50 -22.46 3.01 4.68
C PHE A 50 -23.12 3.24 6.03
N GLY A 51 -24.20 4.02 6.04
CA GLY A 51 -25.15 4.07 7.17
C GLY A 51 -26.14 2.92 7.12
N PHE A 52 -27.00 2.81 8.14
CA PHE A 52 -28.06 1.79 8.17
C PHE A 52 -29.31 2.20 7.39
N ASP A 53 -29.51 3.51 7.20
CA ASP A 53 -30.71 4.07 6.58
C ASP A 53 -30.45 4.57 5.16
N ASN A 54 -31.49 4.62 4.33
CA ASN A 54 -31.42 5.13 2.96
C ASN A 54 -30.32 4.45 2.10
N LEU A 55 -30.14 3.14 2.28
CA LEU A 55 -29.13 2.35 1.58
C LEU A 55 -29.25 2.52 0.06
N ASP A 56 -30.46 2.55 -0.49
CA ASP A 56 -30.70 2.79 -1.93
C ASP A 56 -30.07 4.10 -2.43
N THR A 57 -30.27 5.21 -1.70
CA THR A 57 -29.70 6.51 -2.06
C THR A 57 -28.18 6.51 -1.91
N GLN A 58 -27.65 5.86 -0.88
CA GLN A 58 -26.21 5.71 -0.71
C GLN A 58 -25.59 4.90 -1.86
N LEU A 59 -26.26 3.82 -2.28
CA LEU A 59 -25.85 2.99 -3.41
C LEU A 59 -25.83 3.77 -4.73
N GLN A 60 -26.87 4.57 -4.98
CA GLN A 60 -26.93 5.43 -6.17
C GLN A 60 -25.79 6.46 -6.20
N ARG A 61 -25.41 7.01 -5.04
CA ARG A 61 -24.26 7.92 -4.95
C ARG A 61 -22.94 7.19 -5.18
N LEU A 62 -22.79 5.99 -4.62
CA LEU A 62 -21.61 5.17 -4.88
C LEU A 62 -21.46 4.88 -6.37
N GLU A 63 -22.56 4.58 -7.05
CA GLU A 63 -22.56 4.37 -8.50
C GLU A 63 -22.01 5.58 -9.26
N GLN A 64 -22.38 6.80 -8.88
CA GLN A 64 -21.83 8.02 -9.48
C GLN A 64 -20.31 8.14 -9.27
N PHE A 65 -19.81 7.80 -8.08
CA PHE A 65 -18.37 7.80 -7.82
C PHE A 65 -17.62 6.74 -8.62
N LEU A 66 -18.22 5.57 -8.82
CA LEU A 66 -17.63 4.52 -9.66
C LEU A 66 -17.61 4.93 -11.14
N ILE A 67 -18.71 5.51 -11.66
CA ILE A 67 -18.73 6.07 -13.02
C ILE A 67 -17.62 7.10 -13.20
N TYR A 68 -17.46 8.01 -12.23
CA TYR A 68 -16.40 9.02 -12.27
C TYR A 68 -15.00 8.39 -12.19
N SER A 69 -14.82 7.35 -11.37
CA SER A 69 -13.54 6.64 -11.26
C SER A 69 -13.16 5.98 -12.58
N ASP A 70 -14.12 5.34 -13.25
CA ASP A 70 -13.94 4.70 -14.55
C ASP A 70 -13.54 5.73 -15.62
N ASP A 71 -14.25 6.86 -15.69
CA ASP A 71 -14.01 7.96 -16.66
C ASP A 71 -12.67 8.67 -16.42
N ALA A 72 -12.31 8.90 -15.16
CA ALA A 72 -11.05 9.52 -14.77
C ALA A 72 -9.86 8.55 -14.77
N HIS A 73 -10.08 7.26 -15.08
CA HIS A 73 -9.09 6.18 -14.98
C HIS A 73 -8.38 6.12 -13.61
N ARG A 74 -9.11 6.40 -12.53
CA ARG A 74 -8.62 6.33 -11.15
C ARG A 74 -9.26 5.19 -10.41
N GLU A 75 -8.56 4.65 -9.42
CA GLU A 75 -9.14 3.62 -8.54
C GLU A 75 -9.80 4.28 -7.33
N LEU A 76 -10.99 3.81 -6.98
CA LEU A 76 -11.67 4.27 -5.78
C LEU A 76 -10.97 3.68 -4.54
N ALA A 77 -10.40 4.51 -3.66
CA ALA A 77 -9.73 4.02 -2.47
C ALA A 77 -10.67 4.02 -1.26
N THR A 78 -11.26 5.17 -0.94
CA THR A 78 -12.19 5.28 0.20
C THR A 78 -13.36 6.20 -0.11
N VAL A 79 -14.57 5.84 0.33
CA VAL A 79 -15.76 6.72 0.27
C VAL A 79 -16.52 6.65 1.59
N ASN A 80 -16.95 7.80 2.09
CA ASN A 80 -17.81 7.87 3.28
C ASN A 80 -19.22 8.35 2.95
N LEU A 81 -20.16 7.42 2.81
CA LEU A 81 -21.56 7.69 2.43
C LEU A 81 -22.47 8.02 3.62
N LEU A 82 -21.95 8.05 4.84
CA LEU A 82 -22.68 8.55 6.02
C LEU A 82 -23.04 10.03 5.86
N VAL A 83 -22.22 10.79 5.13
CA VAL A 83 -22.43 12.20 4.89
C VAL A 83 -23.35 12.39 3.69
N GLN A 84 -24.36 13.26 3.82
CA GLN A 84 -25.34 13.46 2.74
C GLN A 84 -24.85 14.41 1.62
N ARG A 85 -23.93 15.32 1.92
CA ARG A 85 -23.36 16.33 1.01
C ARG A 85 -21.86 16.47 1.26
N ASN A 86 -21.10 16.89 0.24
CA ASN A 86 -19.63 17.01 0.32
C ASN A 86 -18.99 15.71 0.79
N ILE A 87 -19.36 14.61 0.12
CA ILE A 87 -18.95 13.26 0.50
C ILE A 87 -17.43 13.14 0.42
N PRO A 88 -16.76 12.80 1.53
CA PRO A 88 -15.33 12.54 1.52
C PRO A 88 -15.04 11.32 0.64
N VAL A 89 -14.23 11.52 -0.39
CA VAL A 89 -13.75 10.47 -1.28
C VAL A 89 -12.24 10.63 -1.49
N THR A 90 -11.54 9.50 -1.50
CA THR A 90 -10.13 9.42 -1.88
C THR A 90 -9.99 8.47 -3.05
N PHE A 91 -9.24 8.90 -4.06
CA PHE A 91 -8.91 8.09 -5.22
C PHE A 91 -7.43 7.71 -5.18
N GLY A 92 -7.14 6.44 -5.45
CA GLY A 92 -5.79 5.93 -5.65
C GLY A 92 -5.35 6.06 -7.10
N LYS A 93 -4.04 5.85 -7.33
CA LYS A 93 -3.51 5.57 -8.67
C LYS A 93 -3.91 4.15 -9.06
N ALA A 94 -4.18 3.91 -10.34
CA ALA A 94 -4.45 2.56 -10.82
C ALA A 94 -3.25 1.64 -10.58
N ALA A 95 -3.49 0.39 -10.15
CA ALA A 95 -2.42 -0.56 -9.83
C ALA A 95 -1.47 -0.80 -11.04
N VAL A 96 -2.00 -0.66 -12.26
CA VAL A 96 -1.24 -0.78 -13.51
C VAL A 96 -0.21 0.34 -13.69
N GLU A 97 -0.50 1.56 -13.24
CA GLU A 97 0.42 2.69 -13.36
C GLU A 97 1.60 2.58 -12.38
N VAL A 98 1.36 2.03 -11.18
CA VAL A 98 2.41 1.82 -10.16
C VAL A 98 3.46 0.79 -10.62
N ILE A 99 3.04 -0.23 -11.37
CA ILE A 99 3.95 -1.26 -11.91
C ILE A 99 4.91 -0.63 -12.93
N ASN A 100 4.41 0.27 -13.78
CA ASN A 100 5.24 0.93 -14.80
C ASN A 100 6.19 1.99 -14.21
N GLU A 101 5.83 2.62 -13.08
CA GLU A 101 6.66 3.64 -12.42
C GLU A 101 7.88 3.05 -11.68
N THR A 102 7.85 1.75 -11.33
CA THR A 102 8.91 1.08 -10.54
C THR A 102 9.96 0.36 -11.40
N ILE A 103 9.73 0.17 -12.70
CA ILE A 103 10.70 -0.47 -13.61
C ILE A 103 11.55 0.63 -14.27
N LYS A 104 12.52 1.16 -13.53
CA LYS A 104 13.68 1.81 -14.15
C LYS A 104 14.60 0.70 -14.68
N PRO A 105 14.87 0.60 -15.99
CA PRO A 105 15.80 -0.38 -16.54
C PRO A 105 17.23 0.13 -16.35
N GLU A 106 17.71 0.18 -15.11
CA GLU A 106 19.10 0.55 -14.80
C GLU A 106 19.72 -0.56 -13.95
N GLU A 107 20.24 -1.57 -14.64
CA GLU A 107 21.64 -2.00 -14.54
C GLU A 107 21.80 -3.32 -15.30
N SER A 108 22.51 -3.26 -16.44
CA SER A 108 23.01 -4.46 -17.12
C SER A 108 23.86 -5.28 -16.14
N PRO A 109 23.60 -6.59 -15.93
CA PRO A 109 24.38 -7.38 -15.00
C PRO A 109 25.82 -7.47 -15.52
N ARG A 110 26.77 -6.85 -14.81
CA ARG A 110 28.21 -7.09 -15.04
C ARG A 110 28.52 -8.50 -14.57
N VAL A 111 28.42 -9.45 -15.48
CA VAL A 111 28.85 -10.84 -15.29
C VAL A 111 30.36 -10.84 -15.02
N MET A 112 30.76 -10.91 -13.75
CA MET A 112 32.15 -11.15 -13.38
C MET A 112 32.49 -12.60 -13.69
N LYS A 113 33.31 -12.85 -14.70
CA LYS A 113 33.85 -14.18 -15.00
C LYS A 113 34.72 -14.66 -13.84
N ALA A 114 34.50 -15.89 -13.39
CA ALA A 114 35.27 -16.52 -12.32
C ALA A 114 36.76 -16.61 -12.70
N ILE A 115 37.63 -16.26 -11.76
CA ILE A 115 39.07 -16.54 -11.84
C ILE A 115 39.26 -18.02 -11.45
N PRO A 116 39.91 -18.86 -12.27
CA PRO A 116 40.21 -20.23 -11.88
C PRO A 116 41.17 -20.22 -10.70
N VAL A 117 40.74 -20.80 -9.57
CA VAL A 117 41.60 -21.03 -8.40
C VAL A 117 42.67 -22.06 -8.80
N ARG A 118 43.93 -21.63 -8.94
CA ARG A 118 45.07 -22.55 -9.01
C ARG A 118 45.33 -23.09 -7.61
N GLU A 119 45.35 -24.42 -7.49
CA GLU A 119 45.69 -25.13 -6.25
C GLU A 119 47.13 -24.84 -5.84
N ALA A 120 47.33 -24.51 -4.56
CA ALA A 120 48.65 -24.30 -3.97
C ALA A 120 49.36 -25.65 -3.69
N PRO A 121 50.68 -25.78 -3.94
CA PRO A 121 51.42 -26.97 -3.57
C PRO A 121 51.76 -27.00 -2.06
N LYS A 122 51.78 -28.23 -1.51
CA LYS A 122 52.04 -28.60 -0.10
C LYS A 122 53.43 -28.19 0.42
N PRO A 123 53.62 -28.12 1.76
CA PRO A 123 54.72 -27.38 2.40
C PRO A 123 55.97 -28.24 2.64
N SER A 124 57.15 -27.61 2.58
CA SER A 124 58.39 -28.13 3.18
C SER A 124 59.26 -27.01 3.77
N ALA A 125 59.49 -27.14 5.07
CA ALA A 125 60.56 -26.66 5.97
C ALA A 125 61.41 -25.39 5.65
N THR A 126 61.21 -24.35 6.49
CA THR A 126 62.15 -23.44 7.26
C THR A 126 63.62 -23.19 6.84
N PRO A 127 64.32 -22.17 7.41
CA PRO A 127 63.92 -20.84 7.95
C PRO A 127 64.93 -19.70 7.60
N LEU A 128 64.60 -18.40 7.68
CA LEU A 128 65.60 -17.34 7.99
C LEU A 128 64.99 -15.95 8.30
N ALA A 129 65.26 -15.51 9.53
CA ALA A 129 65.62 -14.16 9.98
C ALA A 129 64.76 -12.90 9.66
N ALA A 130 64.39 -12.26 10.77
CA ALA A 130 64.50 -10.82 11.08
C ALA A 130 63.37 -9.83 10.69
N LYS A 131 62.79 -9.22 11.76
CA LYS A 131 62.42 -7.80 11.98
C LYS A 131 61.63 -7.11 10.84
N SER A 132 60.45 -6.52 11.07
CA SER A 132 60.21 -5.40 11.99
C SER A 132 58.71 -5.07 12.14
N ARG A 133 58.41 -4.33 13.20
CA ARG A 133 57.10 -3.90 13.74
C ARG A 133 56.36 -2.82 12.91
N LEU A 134 55.12 -2.55 13.38
CA LEU A 134 54.23 -1.38 13.23
C LEU A 134 53.29 -1.42 12.01
N GLY A 135 51.98 -1.17 12.10
CA GLY A 135 51.08 -0.72 13.18
C GLY A 135 49.66 -0.56 12.59
N SER A 136 48.62 -0.74 13.40
CA SER A 136 47.24 -0.37 13.05
C SER A 136 47.04 1.16 13.20
N PRO A 137 46.02 1.77 12.58
CA PRO A 137 44.71 1.86 13.26
C PRO A 137 43.46 1.83 12.33
N PRO A 138 42.26 1.64 12.90
CA PRO A 138 40.98 1.64 12.20
C PRO A 138 40.38 3.05 12.16
N THR A 139 39.57 3.39 11.16
CA THR A 139 38.69 4.57 11.22
C THR A 139 37.38 4.31 10.50
N THR A 140 36.36 4.06 11.31
CA THR A 140 34.94 4.20 11.01
C THR A 140 34.61 5.70 10.91
N ALA A 141 33.78 6.08 9.94
CA ALA A 141 33.28 7.43 9.77
C ALA A 141 31.75 7.41 9.53
N PRO A 142 31.02 8.46 9.95
CA PRO A 142 29.88 8.29 10.85
C PRO A 142 28.51 8.66 10.27
N VAL A 143 27.45 8.12 10.91
CA VAL A 143 26.03 8.41 10.65
C VAL A 143 25.70 9.85 11.09
N LYS A 144 25.20 10.67 10.16
CA LYS A 144 24.75 12.05 10.43
C LYS A 144 23.35 12.03 11.06
N ARG A 145 23.21 12.60 12.27
CA ARG A 145 21.94 12.83 12.97
C ARG A 145 21.26 14.11 12.48
N ALA A 146 19.93 14.12 12.44
CA ALA A 146 19.11 15.24 11.98
C ALA A 146 19.06 16.43 12.96
N LEU A 147 18.90 17.64 12.43
CA LEU A 147 18.81 18.90 13.18
C LEU A 147 17.35 19.27 13.49
N PRO A 148 17.02 19.85 14.66
CA PRO A 148 15.65 20.28 15.01
C PRO A 148 15.19 21.54 14.28
N LEU A 149 13.90 21.60 13.96
CA LEU A 149 13.21 22.72 13.30
C LEU A 149 12.98 23.90 14.25
N GLN A 150 13.22 25.13 13.79
CA GLN A 150 12.88 26.36 14.52
C GLN A 150 11.41 26.79 14.29
N PRO A 151 10.71 27.30 15.31
CA PRO A 151 9.35 27.79 15.17
C PRO A 151 9.29 29.16 14.47
N PHE A 152 8.31 29.30 13.57
CA PHE A 152 8.02 30.50 12.80
C PHE A 152 7.32 31.54 13.70
N ASN A 153 7.95 32.68 13.95
CA ASN A 153 7.33 33.78 14.70
C ASN A 153 6.53 34.70 13.75
N LYS A 154 5.34 35.09 14.16
CA LYS A 154 4.34 35.84 13.39
C LYS A 154 4.31 37.28 13.92
N ASN A 155 4.65 38.25 13.08
CA ASN A 155 4.30 39.66 13.28
C ASN A 155 3.25 40.05 12.23
#